data_AF-A0A7K2PUD6-F1
#
_entry.id   AF-A0A7K2PUD6-F1
#
_cell.length_a   1.000
_cell.length_b   1.000
_cell.length_c   1.000
_cell.angle_alpha   90.00
_cell.angle_beta   90.00
_cell.angle_gamma   90.00
#
_symmetry.space_group_name_H-M   'P 1'
#
loop_
_entity.id
_entity.type
_entity.pdbx_description
1 polymer ?
#
loop_
_entity_poly.entity_id
_entity_poly.type
_entity_poly.pdbx_seq_one_letter_code
_entity_poly.pdbx_strand_id
1 'polypeptide(L)'
;MAQVPQTFFDALAVRTWCGLALRALGRAREEIDAINVYPVADGDTGTNLYLTAESAAAAVEAVFEAHDAHDSGKPTLADAARAMAHGALIGARGNSGTILAQLLRGMAQVLAADGETTHTDGEGLRFALRQAADSARQAVAHPVEGTVLTVASAAADAAGGAEGDCGTVARAAYEGARAALAATPGQLVVLERAGVVDAGGRGLVAVLGALVETFTGQVPRAVPVVSDPEHARVAGDTDTASLAGSAELLAAAPDDCADAPGTGGPAFEVIYLLEADDTAVARLRRRLDGLGDSLVVVGGDGLWNVHVHVDDAGAAVEAGVEAGRPYRIRITHFGLGDVHTTGAERPPREPAQRAVVAVVPGEGLAGLYAEAGATTVLARPGEPPASGELVEAVRRAHAREVVLLPNDADLRHT
;
A
#
# COMPACT_ATOMS: atom_id res chain seq x y z
N MET A 1 10.92 18.63 20.63
CA MET A 1 10.09 19.06 21.78
C MET A 1 9.34 17.84 22.28
N ALA A 2 9.29 17.60 23.59
CA ALA A 2 8.42 16.56 24.14
C ALA A 2 6.98 16.91 23.77
N GLN A 3 6.32 16.02 23.03
CA GLN A 3 4.97 16.23 22.55
C GLN A 3 4.02 16.20 23.74
N VAL A 4 3.21 17.25 23.91
CA VAL A 4 2.22 17.30 24.99
C VAL A 4 1.18 16.21 24.72
N PRO A 5 0.87 15.32 25.67
CA PRO A 5 -0.16 14.31 25.50
C PRO A 5 -1.49 14.95 25.09
N GLN A 6 -2.09 14.47 24.00
CA GLN A 6 -3.40 14.91 23.52
C GLN A 6 -4.47 13.92 23.98
N THR A 7 -5.46 14.39 24.72
CA THR A 7 -6.57 13.56 25.23
C THR A 7 -7.74 13.47 24.25
N PHE A 8 -7.74 14.29 23.20
CA PHE A 8 -8.76 14.37 22.17
C PHE A 8 -8.12 14.36 20.77
N PHE A 9 -8.91 14.08 19.75
CA PHE A 9 -8.50 13.99 18.36
C PHE A 9 -8.99 15.21 17.59
N ASP A 10 -8.08 16.13 17.26
CA ASP A 10 -8.33 17.34 16.46
C ASP A 10 -7.55 17.32 15.14
N ALA A 11 -7.64 18.41 14.37
CA ALA A 11 -6.90 18.55 13.10
C ALA A 11 -5.37 18.40 13.29
N LEU A 12 -4.81 18.91 14.38
CA LEU A 12 -3.38 18.85 14.65
C LEU A 12 -2.94 17.41 14.99
N ALA A 13 -3.78 16.66 15.70
CA ALA A 13 -3.60 15.25 15.96
C ALA A 13 -3.61 14.45 14.64
N VAL A 14 -4.49 14.75 13.68
CA VAL A 14 -4.49 14.12 12.34
C VAL A 14 -3.17 14.39 11.62
N ARG A 15 -2.74 15.67 11.56
CA ARG A 15 -1.47 16.07 10.94
C ARG A 15 -0.27 15.36 11.58
N THR A 16 -0.22 15.39 12.90
CA THR A 16 0.82 14.71 13.69
C THR A 16 0.86 13.22 13.38
N TRP A 17 -0.31 12.56 13.41
CA TRP A 17 -0.43 11.14 13.18
C TRP A 17 0.02 10.75 11.77
N CYS A 18 -0.38 11.50 10.74
CA CYS A 18 0.08 11.27 9.37
C CYS A 18 1.63 11.32 9.28
N GLY A 19 2.24 12.36 9.86
CA GLY A 19 3.70 12.48 9.86
C GLY A 19 4.43 11.42 10.69
N LEU A 20 3.83 10.93 11.77
CA LEU A 20 4.37 9.83 12.58
C LEU A 20 4.20 8.47 11.89
N ALA A 21 3.04 8.23 11.28
CA ALA A 21 2.74 7.00 10.54
C ALA A 21 3.66 6.87 9.33
N LEU A 22 3.87 7.96 8.57
CA LEU A 22 4.81 7.98 7.45
C LEU A 22 6.24 7.61 7.89
N ARG A 23 6.72 8.21 8.98
CA ARG A 23 8.04 7.87 9.55
C ARG A 23 8.12 6.44 10.07
N ALA A 24 7.05 5.93 10.68
CA ALA A 24 6.99 4.55 11.18
C ALA A 24 7.01 3.53 10.04
N LEU A 25 6.23 3.76 8.98
CA LEU A 25 6.22 2.94 7.77
C LEU A 25 7.55 3.03 7.03
N GLY A 26 8.17 4.21 6.94
CA GLY A 26 9.50 4.36 6.32
C GLY A 26 10.57 3.51 7.00
N ARG A 27 10.57 3.44 8.34
CA ARG A 27 11.49 2.57 9.10
C ARG A 27 11.18 1.08 8.98
N ALA A 28 9.90 0.72 8.84
CA ALA A 28 9.46 -0.67 8.78
C ALA A 28 9.37 -1.21 7.34
N ARG A 29 9.56 -0.37 6.33
CA ARG A 29 9.32 -0.68 4.91
C ARG A 29 10.04 -1.95 4.47
N GLU A 30 11.36 -2.00 4.67
CA GLU A 30 12.18 -3.15 4.25
C GLU A 30 11.79 -4.43 5.00
N GLU A 31 11.47 -4.33 6.29
CA GLU A 31 10.99 -5.46 7.09
C GLU A 31 9.65 -5.99 6.56
N ILE A 32 8.71 -5.09 6.25
CA ILE A 32 7.39 -5.42 5.72
C ILE A 32 7.51 -6.04 4.32
N ASP A 33 8.34 -5.46 3.46
CA ASP A 33 8.61 -5.97 2.11
C ASP A 33 9.23 -7.38 2.18
N ALA A 34 10.12 -7.63 3.15
CA ALA A 34 10.77 -8.93 3.32
C ALA A 34 9.83 -10.06 3.80
N ILE A 35 8.72 -9.75 4.45
CA ILE A 35 7.72 -10.74 4.92
C ILE A 35 6.50 -10.83 3.99
N ASN A 36 6.49 -10.12 2.87
CA ASN A 36 5.38 -10.10 1.92
C ASN A 36 5.33 -11.41 1.12
N VAL A 37 4.50 -12.36 1.58
CA VAL A 37 4.32 -13.68 0.95
C VAL A 37 2.87 -13.95 0.51
N TYR A 38 1.94 -13.01 0.74
CA TYR A 38 0.51 -13.17 0.44
C TYR A 38 -0.13 -11.83 0.03
N PRO A 39 -1.05 -11.82 -0.96
CA PRO A 39 -1.42 -12.95 -1.84
C PRO A 39 -0.33 -13.28 -2.87
N VAL A 40 0.50 -12.28 -3.20
CA VAL A 40 1.61 -12.38 -4.15
C VAL A 40 2.89 -12.00 -3.43
N ALA A 41 3.94 -12.82 -3.59
CA ALA A 41 5.24 -12.59 -2.96
C ALA A 41 6.12 -11.66 -3.82
N ASP A 42 5.68 -10.41 -4.02
CA ASP A 42 6.34 -9.41 -4.88
C ASP A 42 7.22 -8.40 -4.10
N GLY A 43 7.22 -8.50 -2.77
CA GLY A 43 8.11 -7.70 -1.91
C GLY A 43 7.81 -6.20 -1.96
N ASP A 44 6.57 -5.78 -2.20
CA ASP A 44 6.23 -4.36 -2.33
C ASP A 44 5.26 -3.80 -1.27
N THR A 45 4.73 -4.63 -0.37
CA THR A 45 3.68 -4.23 0.58
C THR A 45 4.08 -3.03 1.44
N GLY A 46 5.28 -3.02 2.02
CA GLY A 46 5.82 -1.91 2.79
C GLY A 46 6.01 -0.66 1.93
N THR A 47 6.50 -0.83 0.70
CA THR A 47 6.63 0.26 -0.28
C THR A 47 5.26 0.89 -0.60
N ASN A 48 4.25 0.06 -0.86
CA ASN A 48 2.90 0.47 -1.22
C ASN A 48 2.19 1.21 -0.06
N LEU A 49 2.34 0.72 1.17
CA LEU A 49 1.84 1.39 2.37
C LEU A 49 2.53 2.74 2.61
N TYR A 50 3.86 2.80 2.44
CA TYR A 50 4.62 4.05 2.59
C TYR A 50 4.15 5.12 1.60
N LEU A 51 4.07 4.78 0.31
CA LEU A 51 3.65 5.74 -0.74
C LEU A 51 2.21 6.23 -0.54
N THR A 52 1.32 5.34 -0.08
CA THR A 52 -0.07 5.71 0.25
C THR A 52 -0.11 6.68 1.42
N ALA A 53 0.66 6.41 2.49
CA ALA A 53 0.76 7.28 3.66
C ALA A 53 1.45 8.63 3.34
N GLU A 54 2.42 8.63 2.42
CA GLU A 54 3.11 9.84 1.95
C GLU A 54 2.12 10.78 1.26
N SER A 55 1.30 10.25 0.35
CA SER A 55 0.25 11.01 -0.32
C SER A 55 -0.81 11.54 0.65
N ALA A 56 -1.19 10.74 1.66
CA ALA A 56 -2.11 11.18 2.71
C ALA A 56 -1.52 12.32 3.55
N ALA A 57 -0.26 12.20 3.98
CA ALA A 57 0.43 13.22 4.75
C ALA A 57 0.59 14.52 3.95
N ALA A 58 1.01 14.44 2.68
CA ALA A 58 1.15 15.59 1.81
C ALA A 58 -0.19 16.34 1.62
N ALA A 59 -1.30 15.62 1.47
CA ALA A 59 -2.63 16.23 1.35
C ALA A 59 -3.05 16.97 2.64
N VAL A 60 -2.74 16.41 3.81
CA VAL A 60 -3.00 17.09 5.09
C VAL A 60 -2.14 18.34 5.22
N GLU A 61 -0.84 18.26 4.95
CA GLU A 61 0.07 19.42 5.00
C GLU A 61 -0.41 20.54 4.07
N ALA A 62 -0.80 20.23 2.85
CA ALA A 62 -1.33 21.21 1.89
C ALA A 62 -2.56 21.97 2.42
N VAL A 63 -3.45 21.30 3.17
CA VAL A 63 -4.60 21.96 3.80
C VAL A 63 -4.17 22.92 4.91
N PHE A 64 -3.17 22.55 5.72
CA PHE A 64 -2.62 23.45 6.73
C PHE A 64 -1.95 24.66 6.11
N GLU A 65 -1.12 24.46 5.08
CA GLU A 65 -0.45 25.54 4.35
C GLU A 65 -1.45 26.50 3.69
N ALA A 66 -2.52 25.97 3.09
CA ALA A 66 -3.57 26.78 2.51
C ALA A 66 -4.27 27.67 3.57
N HIS A 67 -4.53 27.15 4.76
CA HIS A 67 -5.17 27.91 5.83
C HIS A 67 -4.26 29.02 6.37
N ASP A 68 -2.97 28.70 6.56
CA ASP A 68 -1.95 29.66 6.99
C ASP A 68 -1.75 30.78 5.96
N ALA A 69 -1.76 30.45 4.66
CA ALA A 69 -1.58 31.43 3.58
C ALA A 69 -2.76 32.39 3.39
N HIS A 70 -3.99 31.94 3.67
CA HIS A 70 -5.22 32.72 3.48
C HIS A 70 -5.70 33.46 4.75
N ASP A 71 -4.93 33.40 5.85
CA ASP A 71 -5.31 33.93 7.18
C ASP A 71 -6.75 33.49 7.58
N SER A 72 -7.10 32.27 7.21
CA SER A 72 -8.46 31.71 7.29
C SER A 72 -8.72 30.96 8.59
N GLY A 73 -7.84 31.11 9.57
CA GLY A 73 -7.84 30.37 10.83
C GLY A 73 -7.13 29.02 10.71
N LYS A 74 -7.41 28.09 11.63
CA LYS A 74 -6.85 26.74 11.61
C LYS A 74 -7.80 25.77 10.90
N PRO A 75 -7.29 24.75 10.19
CA PRO A 75 -8.13 23.69 9.63
C PRO A 75 -8.99 23.02 10.70
N THR A 76 -10.22 22.65 10.34
CA THR A 76 -11.08 21.84 11.22
C THR A 76 -10.64 20.37 11.22
N LEU A 77 -11.12 19.58 12.19
CA LEU A 77 -10.93 18.12 12.19
C LEU A 77 -11.44 17.51 10.88
N ALA A 78 -12.59 17.98 10.42
CA ALA A 78 -13.22 17.50 9.21
C ALA A 78 -12.39 17.81 7.95
N ASP A 79 -11.76 18.99 7.87
CA ASP A 79 -10.88 19.35 6.75
C ASP A 79 -9.65 18.43 6.70
N ALA A 80 -8.97 18.26 7.83
CA ALA A 80 -7.80 17.41 7.93
C ALA A 80 -8.13 15.93 7.66
N ALA A 81 -9.23 15.41 8.20
CA ALA A 81 -9.65 14.03 7.99
C ALA A 81 -10.05 13.75 6.54
N ARG A 82 -10.78 14.67 5.88
CA ARG A 82 -11.12 14.56 4.45
C ARG A 82 -9.87 14.62 3.58
N ALA A 83 -8.93 15.52 3.89
CA ALA A 83 -7.67 15.62 3.16
C ALA A 83 -6.84 14.34 3.27
N MET A 84 -6.73 13.78 4.47
CA MET A 84 -6.05 12.50 4.71
C MET A 84 -6.67 11.37 3.88
N ALA A 85 -8.00 11.21 3.95
CA ALA A 85 -8.70 10.17 3.21
C ALA A 85 -8.59 10.35 1.69
N HIS A 86 -8.72 11.59 1.21
CA HIS A 86 -8.60 11.91 -0.21
C HIS A 86 -7.18 11.66 -0.72
N GLY A 87 -6.16 12.15 -0.01
CA GLY A 87 -4.75 11.94 -0.35
C GLY A 87 -4.38 10.47 -0.38
N ALA A 88 -4.87 9.68 0.60
CA ALA A 88 -4.68 8.24 0.62
C ALA A 88 -5.36 7.54 -0.57
N LEU A 89 -6.61 7.91 -0.91
CA LEU A 89 -7.36 7.32 -2.01
C LEU A 89 -6.69 7.56 -3.38
N ILE A 90 -6.23 8.78 -3.61
CA ILE A 90 -5.54 9.17 -4.85
C ILE A 90 -4.14 8.54 -4.93
N GLY A 91 -3.46 8.42 -3.79
CA GLY A 91 -2.11 7.89 -3.68
C GLY A 91 -2.03 6.37 -3.49
N ALA A 92 -3.16 5.68 -3.37
CA ALA A 92 -3.19 4.24 -3.10
C ALA A 92 -2.42 3.45 -4.17
N ARG A 93 -1.52 2.58 -3.71
CA ARG A 93 -0.72 1.66 -4.52
C ARG A 93 -0.93 0.23 -4.02
N GLY A 94 -1.06 -0.73 -4.92
CA GLY A 94 -1.22 -2.13 -4.53
C GLY A 94 -2.53 -2.42 -3.77
N ASN A 95 -2.77 -3.70 -3.44
CA ASN A 95 -3.89 -4.07 -2.57
C ASN A 95 -3.73 -3.48 -1.16
N SER A 96 -2.51 -3.52 -0.61
CA SER A 96 -2.20 -3.06 0.74
C SER A 96 -2.42 -1.56 0.92
N GLY A 97 -1.98 -0.73 -0.02
CA GLY A 97 -2.24 0.71 -0.02
C GLY A 97 -3.72 1.04 -0.24
N THR A 98 -4.40 0.30 -1.12
CA THR A 98 -5.84 0.45 -1.36
C THR A 98 -6.66 0.14 -0.10
N ILE A 99 -6.32 -0.92 0.63
CA ILE A 99 -6.95 -1.26 1.92
C ILE A 99 -6.64 -0.20 2.99
N LEU A 100 -5.39 0.28 3.09
CA LEU A 100 -5.03 1.37 4.00
C LEU A 100 -5.83 2.63 3.71
N ALA A 101 -5.97 3.01 2.43
CA ALA A 101 -6.76 4.16 2.03
C ALA A 101 -8.24 4.01 2.45
N GLN A 102 -8.80 2.81 2.37
CA GLN A 102 -10.16 2.55 2.82
C GLN A 102 -10.31 2.60 4.35
N LEU A 103 -9.32 2.12 5.10
CA LEU A 103 -9.28 2.27 6.56
C LEU A 103 -9.31 3.77 6.93
N LEU A 104 -8.42 4.57 6.33
CA LEU A 104 -8.35 6.01 6.57
C LEU A 104 -9.64 6.73 6.15
N ARG A 105 -10.25 6.33 5.02
CA ARG A 105 -11.54 6.86 4.58
C ARG A 105 -12.67 6.52 5.55
N GLY A 106 -12.75 5.26 6.03
CA GLY A 106 -13.75 4.86 7.01
C GLY A 106 -13.62 5.63 8.33
N MET A 107 -12.40 5.91 8.79
CA MET A 107 -12.19 6.82 9.93
C MET A 107 -12.70 8.23 9.62
N ALA A 108 -12.32 8.78 8.46
CA ALA A 108 -12.70 10.13 8.07
C ALA A 108 -14.22 10.33 7.95
N GLN A 109 -14.97 9.30 7.57
CA GLN A 109 -16.45 9.35 7.55
C GLN A 109 -17.04 9.67 8.92
N VAL A 110 -16.46 9.13 10.00
CA VAL A 110 -16.90 9.43 11.37
C VAL A 110 -16.35 10.78 11.83
N LEU A 111 -15.05 11.01 11.63
CA LEU A 111 -14.37 12.23 12.10
C LEU A 111 -14.86 13.51 11.39
N ALA A 112 -15.40 13.40 10.18
CA ALA A 112 -15.88 14.51 9.37
C ALA A 112 -17.42 14.57 9.24
N ALA A 113 -18.15 13.69 9.95
CA ALA A 113 -19.61 13.63 9.90
C ALA A 113 -20.27 14.91 10.42
N ASP A 114 -19.72 15.48 11.49
CA ASP A 114 -20.16 16.73 12.09
C ASP A 114 -19.12 17.83 11.80
N GLY A 115 -19.24 18.45 10.64
CA GLY A 115 -18.25 19.37 10.07
C GLY A 115 -17.96 20.64 10.89
N GLU A 116 -18.71 20.89 11.96
CA GLU A 116 -18.49 22.01 12.89
C GLU A 116 -17.69 21.62 14.13
N THR A 117 -17.49 20.32 14.38
CA THR A 117 -16.74 19.85 15.56
C THR A 117 -15.24 20.11 15.40
N THR A 118 -14.66 20.73 16.43
CA THR A 118 -13.22 21.05 16.46
C THR A 118 -12.36 19.84 16.84
N HIS A 119 -12.95 18.87 17.55
CA HIS A 119 -12.28 17.68 18.04
C HIS A 119 -13.30 16.56 18.31
N THR A 120 -12.79 15.33 18.43
CA THR A 120 -13.53 14.18 18.94
C THR A 120 -12.83 13.55 20.14
N ASP A 121 -13.56 12.82 20.96
CA ASP A 121 -13.06 12.16 22.16
C ASP A 121 -12.80 10.66 21.92
N GLY A 122 -12.54 9.91 23.01
CA GLY A 122 -12.30 8.48 22.92
C GLY A 122 -13.50 7.72 22.33
N GLU A 123 -14.74 8.15 22.59
CA GLU A 123 -15.92 7.51 22.03
C GLU A 123 -15.97 7.68 20.51
N GLY A 124 -15.74 8.90 20.01
CA GLY A 124 -15.66 9.12 18.57
C GLY A 124 -14.51 8.38 17.90
N LEU A 125 -13.35 8.25 18.55
CA LEU A 125 -12.25 7.42 18.04
C LEU A 125 -12.62 5.93 17.97
N ARG A 126 -13.36 5.39 18.94
CA ARG A 126 -13.86 3.99 18.88
C ARG A 126 -14.76 3.79 17.67
N PHE A 127 -15.69 4.71 17.43
CA PHE A 127 -16.57 4.65 16.26
C PHE A 127 -15.79 4.76 14.95
N ALA A 128 -14.81 5.66 14.88
CA ALA A 128 -13.96 5.82 13.70
C ALA A 128 -13.17 4.54 13.38
N LEU A 129 -12.57 3.89 14.38
CA LEU A 129 -11.82 2.64 14.20
C LEU A 129 -12.74 1.48 13.79
N ARG A 130 -13.94 1.38 14.36
CA ARG A 130 -14.95 0.39 13.95
C ARG A 130 -15.36 0.60 12.49
N GLN A 131 -15.73 1.83 12.13
CA GLN A 131 -16.14 2.17 10.77
C GLN A 131 -15.02 1.89 9.76
N ALA A 132 -13.77 2.14 10.12
CA ALA A 132 -12.60 1.81 9.31
C ALA A 132 -12.51 0.31 9.03
N ALA A 133 -12.52 -0.53 10.07
CA ALA A 133 -12.40 -1.97 9.94
C ALA A 133 -13.55 -2.56 9.10
N ASP A 134 -14.79 -2.14 9.36
CA ASP A 134 -15.97 -2.59 8.63
C ASP A 134 -15.90 -2.16 7.15
N SER A 135 -15.52 -0.91 6.89
CA SER A 135 -15.38 -0.37 5.52
C SER A 135 -14.29 -1.07 4.72
N ALA A 136 -13.16 -1.40 5.35
CA ALA A 136 -12.07 -2.12 4.70
C ALA A 136 -12.48 -3.55 4.35
N ARG A 137 -13.12 -4.26 5.29
CA ARG A 137 -13.61 -5.61 5.06
C ARG A 137 -14.68 -5.68 3.97
N GLN A 138 -15.55 -4.68 3.86
CA GLN A 138 -16.58 -4.60 2.81
C GLN A 138 -16.06 -4.18 1.43
N ALA A 139 -14.84 -3.65 1.35
CA ALA A 139 -14.24 -3.20 0.09
C ALA A 139 -13.50 -4.31 -0.67
N VAL A 140 -13.14 -5.39 0.03
CA VAL A 140 -12.50 -6.57 -0.54
C VAL A 140 -13.59 -7.58 -0.91
N ALA A 141 -13.58 -8.07 -2.15
CA ALA A 141 -14.63 -8.96 -2.64
C ALA A 141 -14.61 -10.33 -1.93
N HIS A 142 -13.41 -10.85 -1.64
CA HIS A 142 -13.21 -12.10 -0.90
C HIS A 142 -12.28 -11.86 0.30
N PRO A 143 -12.81 -11.39 1.44
CA PRO A 143 -12.02 -11.16 2.64
C PRO A 143 -11.42 -12.46 3.18
N VAL A 144 -10.14 -12.44 3.53
CA VAL A 144 -9.41 -13.60 4.03
C VAL A 144 -8.92 -13.34 5.46
N GLU A 145 -9.18 -14.28 6.37
CA GLU A 145 -8.66 -14.22 7.75
C GLU A 145 -7.15 -14.47 7.79
N GLY A 146 -6.47 -13.94 8.79
CA GLY A 146 -5.00 -13.94 8.87
C GLY A 146 -4.35 -12.83 8.04
N THR A 147 -5.13 -11.86 7.54
CA THR A 147 -4.64 -10.68 6.81
C THR A 147 -4.78 -9.41 7.63
N VAL A 148 -4.38 -8.27 7.05
CA VAL A 148 -4.62 -6.92 7.58
C VAL A 148 -6.07 -6.68 8.01
N LEU A 149 -7.05 -7.35 7.38
CA LEU A 149 -8.46 -7.24 7.75
C LEU A 149 -8.76 -7.84 9.13
N THR A 150 -8.12 -8.97 9.47
CA THR A 150 -8.21 -9.57 10.81
C THR A 150 -7.59 -8.65 11.85
N VAL A 151 -6.41 -8.09 11.54
CA VAL A 151 -5.71 -7.15 12.43
C VAL A 151 -6.55 -5.89 12.67
N ALA A 152 -7.15 -5.31 11.62
CA ALA A 152 -8.04 -4.16 11.73
C ALA A 152 -9.30 -4.47 12.56
N SER A 153 -9.90 -5.63 12.35
CA SER A 153 -11.09 -6.06 13.10
C SER A 153 -10.78 -6.20 14.59
N ALA A 154 -9.67 -6.87 14.94
CA ALA A 154 -9.24 -7.02 16.32
C ALA A 154 -8.85 -5.69 16.98
N ALA A 155 -8.25 -4.76 16.23
CA ALA A 155 -7.97 -3.41 16.71
C ALA A 155 -9.28 -2.67 17.08
N ALA A 156 -10.29 -2.74 16.22
CA ALA A 156 -11.60 -2.13 16.47
C ALA A 156 -12.35 -2.79 17.63
N ASP A 157 -12.27 -4.12 17.77
CA ASP A 157 -12.85 -4.87 18.89
C ASP A 157 -12.22 -4.47 20.22
N ALA A 158 -10.89 -4.42 20.29
CA ALA A 158 -10.17 -4.00 21.49
C ALA A 158 -10.44 -2.53 21.85
N ALA A 159 -10.49 -1.65 20.84
CA ALA A 159 -10.87 -0.25 21.03
C ALA A 159 -12.30 -0.12 21.59
N GLY A 160 -13.25 -0.90 21.07
CA GLY A 160 -14.65 -0.90 21.51
C GLY A 160 -14.84 -1.24 22.98
N GLY A 161 -13.98 -2.11 23.54
CA GLY A 161 -13.97 -2.47 24.96
C GLY A 161 -13.25 -1.50 25.88
N ALA A 162 -12.59 -0.47 25.34
CA ALA A 162 -11.86 0.51 26.14
C ALA A 162 -12.76 1.69 26.53
N GLU A 163 -12.62 2.13 27.78
CA GLU A 163 -13.23 3.37 28.30
C GLU A 163 -12.12 4.35 28.65
N GLY A 164 -12.24 5.60 28.19
CA GLY A 164 -11.26 6.65 28.47
C GLY A 164 -11.07 7.63 27.31
N ASP A 165 -9.95 8.33 27.35
CA ASP A 165 -9.55 9.30 26.34
C ASP A 165 -9.02 8.63 25.05
N CYS A 166 -8.72 9.44 24.03
CA CYS A 166 -8.18 8.95 22.76
C CYS A 166 -6.88 8.15 22.95
N GLY A 167 -6.03 8.51 23.91
CA GLY A 167 -4.80 7.78 24.21
C GLY A 167 -5.05 6.38 24.76
N THR A 168 -6.08 6.22 25.60
CA THR A 168 -6.50 4.92 26.14
C THR A 168 -7.06 4.03 25.03
N VAL A 169 -7.94 4.58 24.19
CA VAL A 169 -8.54 3.88 23.05
C VAL A 169 -7.49 3.47 22.01
N ALA A 170 -6.58 4.38 21.65
CA ALA A 170 -5.50 4.09 20.71
C ALA A 170 -4.57 2.97 21.22
N ARG A 171 -4.28 2.95 22.53
CA ARG A 171 -3.46 1.89 23.13
C ARG A 171 -4.17 0.54 23.09
N ALA A 172 -5.46 0.51 23.39
CA ALA A 172 -6.25 -0.72 23.30
C ALA A 172 -6.30 -1.24 21.85
N ALA A 173 -6.53 -0.36 20.88
CA ALA A 173 -6.50 -0.70 19.46
C ALA A 173 -5.15 -1.28 19.03
N TYR A 174 -4.05 -0.64 19.44
CA TYR A 174 -2.68 -1.08 19.14
C TYR A 174 -2.38 -2.47 19.73
N GLU A 175 -2.72 -2.71 20.99
CA GLU A 175 -2.49 -4.02 21.62
C GLU A 175 -3.37 -5.12 21.02
N GLY A 176 -4.64 -4.81 20.69
CA GLY A 176 -5.51 -5.73 19.96
C GLY A 176 -4.97 -6.10 18.58
N ALA A 177 -4.50 -5.11 17.83
CA ALA A 177 -3.85 -5.32 16.53
C ALA A 177 -2.61 -6.20 16.64
N ARG A 178 -1.77 -5.97 17.65
CA ARG A 178 -0.55 -6.76 17.86
C ARG A 178 -0.82 -8.21 18.23
N ALA A 179 -1.79 -8.44 19.11
CA ALA A 179 -2.21 -9.79 19.47
C ALA A 179 -2.73 -10.55 18.25
N ALA A 180 -3.54 -9.90 17.42
CA ALA A 180 -4.05 -10.48 16.18
C ALA A 180 -2.95 -10.74 15.15
N LEU A 181 -2.01 -9.79 14.97
CA LEU A 181 -0.87 -9.95 14.06
C LEU A 181 -0.02 -11.16 14.45
N ALA A 182 0.26 -11.35 15.74
CA ALA A 182 1.01 -12.50 16.22
C ALA A 182 0.29 -13.83 15.98
N ALA A 183 -1.04 -13.81 15.83
CA ALA A 183 -1.85 -14.99 15.57
C ALA A 183 -2.04 -15.30 14.07
N THR A 184 -1.70 -14.39 13.15
CA THR A 184 -1.91 -14.59 11.70
C THR A 184 -1.21 -15.82 11.13
N PRO A 185 0.00 -16.25 11.57
CA PRO A 185 0.61 -17.47 11.05
C PRO A 185 -0.27 -18.70 11.30
N GLY A 186 -1.02 -18.75 12.40
CA GLY A 186 -1.94 -19.85 12.70
C GLY A 186 -3.28 -19.78 11.96
N GLN A 187 -3.50 -18.77 11.11
CA GLN A 187 -4.75 -18.53 10.39
C GLN A 187 -4.59 -18.71 8.88
N LEU A 188 -3.37 -18.53 8.36
CA LEU A 188 -3.04 -18.72 6.95
C LEU A 188 -1.85 -19.63 6.76
N VAL A 189 -2.08 -20.74 6.07
CA VAL A 189 -1.08 -21.77 5.79
C VAL A 189 0.18 -21.21 5.10
N VAL A 190 0.02 -20.21 4.23
CA VAL A 190 1.17 -19.56 3.57
C VAL A 190 2.07 -18.80 4.56
N LEU A 191 1.46 -18.12 5.54
CA LEU A 191 2.17 -17.42 6.61
C LEU A 191 2.83 -18.42 7.57
N GLU A 192 2.11 -19.49 7.94
CA GLU A 192 2.64 -20.59 8.76
C GLU A 192 3.90 -21.20 8.15
N ARG A 193 3.83 -21.57 6.86
CA ARG A 193 4.94 -22.21 6.14
C ARG A 193 6.14 -21.30 5.99
N ALA A 194 5.91 -20.01 5.77
CA ALA A 194 6.98 -19.02 5.67
C ALA A 194 7.54 -18.61 7.05
N GLY A 195 6.85 -18.95 8.15
CA GLY A 195 7.24 -18.55 9.50
C GLY A 195 7.18 -17.04 9.72
N VAL A 196 6.28 -16.34 9.01
CA VAL A 196 6.14 -14.88 9.06
C VAL A 196 4.71 -14.48 9.40
N VAL A 197 4.55 -13.27 9.94
CA VAL A 197 3.23 -12.64 10.14
C VAL A 197 2.75 -11.96 8.86
N ASP A 198 1.49 -11.53 8.83
CA ASP A 198 0.96 -10.78 7.69
C ASP A 198 1.66 -9.42 7.50
N ALA A 199 2.14 -9.17 6.28
CA ALA A 199 2.85 -7.94 5.92
C ALA A 199 1.97 -6.68 6.07
N GLY A 200 0.72 -6.75 5.58
CA GLY A 200 -0.23 -5.65 5.68
C GLY A 200 -0.59 -5.33 7.14
N GLY A 201 -0.83 -6.38 7.94
CA GLY A 201 -1.07 -6.30 9.38
C GLY A 201 0.10 -5.70 10.15
N ARG A 202 1.34 -6.07 9.79
CA ARG A 202 2.56 -5.47 10.36
C ARG A 202 2.66 -3.97 10.06
N GLY A 203 2.26 -3.56 8.86
CA GLY A 203 2.12 -2.16 8.47
C GLY A 203 1.04 -1.43 9.27
N LEU A 204 -0.15 -2.03 9.42
CA LEU A 204 -1.24 -1.45 10.21
C LEU A 204 -0.86 -1.27 11.69
N VAL A 205 -0.13 -2.23 12.28
CA VAL A 205 0.42 -2.09 13.64
C VAL A 205 1.37 -0.89 13.74
N ALA A 206 2.18 -0.60 12.71
CA ALA A 206 3.03 0.59 12.70
C ALA A 206 2.19 1.88 12.67
N VAL A 207 1.13 1.92 11.86
CA VAL A 207 0.20 3.05 11.76
C VAL A 207 -0.55 3.30 13.07
N LEU A 208 -1.03 2.24 13.74
CA LEU A 208 -1.68 2.35 15.06
C LEU A 208 -0.68 2.72 16.16
N GLY A 209 0.57 2.24 16.07
CA GLY A 209 1.63 2.65 16.98
C GLY A 209 1.92 4.15 16.92
N ALA A 210 1.92 4.71 15.70
CA ALA A 210 2.00 6.16 15.50
C ALA A 210 0.80 6.90 16.09
N LEU A 211 -0.41 6.32 16.07
CA LEU A 211 -1.59 6.92 16.70
C LEU A 211 -1.43 6.98 18.23
N VAL A 212 -0.88 5.93 18.85
CA VAL A 212 -0.55 5.94 20.27
C VAL A 212 0.48 7.01 20.58
N GLU A 213 1.53 7.14 19.77
CA GLU A 213 2.56 8.17 19.93
C GLU A 213 1.96 9.58 19.83
N THR A 214 1.04 9.83 18.90
CA THR A 214 0.31 11.11 18.78
C THR A 214 -0.35 11.53 20.10
N PHE A 215 -1.11 10.62 20.71
CA PHE A 215 -1.88 10.96 21.91
C PHE A 215 -1.06 10.92 23.20
N THR A 216 -0.04 10.08 23.27
CA THR A 216 0.69 9.82 24.53
C THR A 216 2.07 10.46 24.58
N GLY A 217 2.62 10.87 23.43
CA GLY A 217 4.01 11.29 23.27
C GLY A 217 5.03 10.17 23.45
N GLN A 218 4.59 8.91 23.60
CA GLN A 218 5.44 7.76 23.83
C GLN A 218 5.40 6.84 22.62
N VAL A 219 6.57 6.55 22.04
CA VAL A 219 6.72 5.51 21.03
C VAL A 219 6.41 4.15 21.69
N PRO A 220 5.39 3.41 21.24
CA PRO A 220 5.13 2.08 21.77
C PRO A 220 6.33 1.17 21.56
N ARG A 221 6.65 0.37 22.59
CA ARG A 221 7.81 -0.54 22.52
C ARG A 221 7.54 -1.61 21.47
N ALA A 222 8.35 -1.61 20.40
CA ALA A 222 8.38 -2.73 19.47
C ALA A 222 8.77 -4.01 20.24
N VAL A 223 7.91 -5.03 20.18
CA VAL A 223 8.32 -6.39 20.55
C VAL A 223 8.83 -7.03 19.26
N PRO A 224 10.04 -7.64 19.28
CA PRO A 224 10.57 -8.29 18.10
C PRO A 224 9.58 -9.34 17.61
N VAL A 225 9.16 -9.20 16.36
CA VAL A 225 8.46 -10.26 15.64
C VAL A 225 9.50 -11.36 15.49
N VAL A 226 9.20 -12.56 16.00
CA VAL A 226 10.08 -13.72 15.84
C VAL A 226 9.97 -14.15 14.39
N SER A 227 10.81 -13.59 13.53
CA SER A 227 11.14 -14.16 12.23
C SER A 227 12.39 -15.01 12.43
N ASP A 228 12.27 -16.31 12.24
CA ASP A 228 13.43 -17.21 12.24
C ASP A 228 14.20 -16.96 10.92
N PRO A 229 15.38 -16.31 10.93
CA PRO A 229 15.99 -15.76 9.72
C PRO A 229 16.48 -16.81 8.72
N GLU A 230 16.50 -18.09 9.09
CA GLU A 230 17.04 -19.17 8.26
C GLU A 230 16.06 -19.72 7.21
N HIS A 231 14.75 -19.49 7.35
CA HIS A 231 13.76 -20.08 6.42
C HIS A 231 13.23 -19.13 5.33
N ALA A 232 13.50 -17.82 5.42
CA ALA A 232 13.08 -16.83 4.42
C ALA A 232 13.94 -16.83 3.13
N ARG A 233 14.97 -17.68 3.04
CA ARG A 233 15.83 -17.83 1.85
C ARG A 233 15.75 -19.24 1.27
N VAL A 234 14.65 -19.54 0.58
CA VAL A 234 14.54 -20.64 -0.39
C VAL A 234 13.78 -20.06 -1.58
N ALA A 235 14.29 -19.94 -2.81
CA ALA A 235 15.32 -20.69 -3.52
C ALA A 235 16.12 -19.77 -4.44
N GLY A 236 17.44 -19.95 -4.43
CA GLY A 236 18.36 -19.23 -5.30
C GLY A 236 19.79 -19.67 -5.06
N ASP A 237 20.06 -20.98 -5.07
CA ASP A 237 21.41 -21.46 -5.33
C ASP A 237 21.38 -22.86 -5.93
N THR A 238 21.78 -22.92 -7.20
CA THR A 238 22.08 -24.15 -7.92
C THR A 238 23.47 -24.61 -7.48
N ASP A 239 23.52 -25.54 -6.54
CA ASP A 239 24.78 -26.21 -6.22
C ASP A 239 25.00 -27.40 -7.15
N THR A 240 26.04 -27.28 -7.95
CA THR A 240 26.46 -28.24 -8.97
C THR A 240 27.38 -29.27 -8.35
N ALA A 241 26.88 -30.49 -8.09
CA ALA A 241 27.75 -31.62 -7.83
C ALA A 241 27.08 -32.97 -8.18
N SER A 242 27.40 -33.45 -9.39
CA SER A 242 27.77 -34.84 -9.70
C SER A 242 26.96 -35.98 -9.05
N LEU A 243 26.08 -36.62 -9.82
CA LEU A 243 26.07 -38.10 -9.97
C LEU A 243 25.52 -38.49 -11.34
N ALA A 244 26.43 -38.84 -12.25
CA ALA A 244 26.13 -39.62 -13.45
C ALA A 244 26.00 -41.10 -13.05
N GLY A 245 24.90 -41.76 -13.42
CA GLY A 245 24.71 -43.17 -13.11
C GLY A 245 23.42 -43.77 -13.64
N SER A 246 23.49 -44.25 -14.89
CA SER A 246 22.74 -45.38 -15.46
C SER A 246 21.22 -45.31 -15.62
N ALA A 247 20.84 -45.41 -16.90
CA ALA A 247 19.50 -45.58 -17.44
C ALA A 247 18.91 -46.99 -17.20
N GLU A 248 17.60 -47.05 -17.47
CA GLU A 248 16.73 -48.20 -17.79
C GLU A 248 16.11 -48.99 -16.62
N LEU A 249 14.78 -48.87 -16.48
CA LEU A 249 13.84 -49.97 -16.79
C LEU A 249 12.36 -49.49 -16.77
N LEU A 250 11.68 -49.66 -17.91
CA LEU A 250 10.24 -50.01 -18.11
C LEU A 250 9.14 -49.07 -17.55
N ALA A 251 7.97 -48.88 -18.13
CA ALA A 251 7.33 -49.17 -19.40
C ALA A 251 5.95 -48.47 -19.35
N ALA A 252 5.39 -48.14 -20.51
CA ALA A 252 4.17 -47.36 -20.71
C ALA A 252 2.88 -47.94 -20.08
N ALA A 253 2.01 -47.04 -19.60
CA ALA A 253 0.55 -47.18 -19.55
C ALA A 253 -0.11 -45.77 -19.48
N PRO A 254 -1.36 -45.59 -19.95
CA PRO A 254 -1.80 -44.43 -20.72
C PRO A 254 -2.50 -43.32 -19.93
N ASP A 255 -2.66 -42.17 -20.61
CA ASP A 255 -3.53 -41.02 -20.33
C ASP A 255 -4.82 -41.38 -19.56
N ASP A 256 -4.95 -40.84 -18.35
CA ASP A 256 -6.21 -40.30 -17.86
C ASP A 256 -5.92 -39.31 -16.71
N CYS A 257 -5.43 -38.12 -17.08
CA CYS A 257 -5.34 -36.97 -16.19
C CYS A 257 -6.25 -35.88 -16.77
N ALA A 258 -7.54 -35.97 -16.44
CA ALA A 258 -8.48 -34.87 -16.61
C ALA A 258 -8.02 -33.67 -15.74
N ASP A 259 -7.71 -32.57 -16.43
CA ASP A 259 -7.63 -31.17 -15.97
C ASP A 259 -7.27 -30.92 -14.50
N ALA A 260 -5.95 -30.84 -14.25
CA ALA A 260 -5.46 -30.00 -13.17
C ALA A 260 -5.54 -28.52 -13.62
N PRO A 261 -6.19 -27.62 -12.89
CA PRO A 261 -6.18 -26.20 -13.24
C PRO A 261 -4.73 -25.68 -13.17
N GLY A 262 -4.33 -25.01 -14.24
CA GLY A 262 -2.96 -24.55 -14.45
C GLY A 262 -2.44 -23.70 -13.29
N THR A 263 -1.19 -23.95 -12.91
CA THR A 263 -0.35 -23.13 -12.04
C THR A 263 0.04 -21.82 -12.71
N GLY A 264 -0.92 -20.94 -12.99
CA GLY A 264 -0.68 -19.57 -13.44
C GLY A 264 -1.59 -18.63 -12.65
N GLY A 265 -1.00 -17.80 -11.78
CA GLY A 265 -1.73 -16.68 -11.19
C GLY A 265 -2.05 -15.62 -12.26
N PRO A 266 -2.83 -14.59 -11.90
CA PRO A 266 -3.27 -13.56 -12.84
C PRO A 266 -2.10 -12.91 -13.56
N ALA A 267 -2.24 -12.63 -14.86
CA ALA A 267 -1.18 -12.04 -15.67
C ALA A 267 -0.95 -10.54 -15.42
N PHE A 268 -2.01 -9.79 -15.09
CA PHE A 268 -1.98 -8.33 -14.97
C PHE A 268 -2.53 -7.81 -13.65
N GLU A 269 -1.95 -6.71 -13.18
CA GLU A 269 -2.50 -5.81 -12.18
C GLU A 269 -3.09 -4.61 -12.92
N VAL A 270 -4.37 -4.31 -12.67
CA VAL A 270 -5.05 -3.15 -13.24
C VAL A 270 -5.49 -2.24 -12.12
N ILE A 271 -4.99 -1.00 -12.14
CA ILE A 271 -5.34 0.05 -11.18
C ILE A 271 -5.88 1.25 -11.94
N TYR A 272 -7.02 1.80 -11.50
CA TYR A 272 -7.51 3.07 -12.01
C TYR A 272 -8.39 3.81 -11.01
N LEU A 273 -8.45 5.13 -11.17
CA LEU A 273 -9.47 5.95 -10.53
C LEU A 273 -10.73 5.94 -11.40
N LEU A 274 -11.90 5.99 -10.77
CA LEU A 274 -13.18 5.92 -11.43
C LEU A 274 -14.13 6.97 -10.85
N GLU A 275 -14.61 7.87 -11.70
CA GLU A 275 -15.77 8.71 -11.44
C GLU A 275 -17.05 7.91 -11.75
N ALA A 276 -17.80 7.50 -10.73
CA ALA A 276 -19.02 6.69 -10.88
C ALA A 276 -19.94 6.76 -9.66
N ASP A 277 -21.24 6.56 -9.88
CA ASP A 277 -22.24 6.42 -8.82
C ASP A 277 -22.14 5.06 -8.11
N ASP A 278 -22.49 5.02 -6.82
CA ASP A 278 -22.45 3.82 -5.97
C ASP A 278 -23.16 2.60 -6.58
N THR A 279 -24.30 2.82 -7.25
CA THR A 279 -25.07 1.74 -7.90
C THR A 279 -24.33 1.14 -9.11
N ALA A 280 -23.56 1.96 -9.83
CA ALA A 280 -22.74 1.49 -10.93
C ALA A 280 -21.55 0.69 -10.41
N VAL A 281 -20.95 1.12 -9.30
CA VAL A 281 -19.84 0.40 -8.65
C VAL A 281 -20.26 -0.95 -8.09
N ALA A 282 -21.47 -1.09 -7.55
CA ALA A 282 -21.99 -2.40 -7.14
C ALA A 282 -22.12 -3.40 -8.30
N ARG A 283 -22.39 -2.92 -9.53
CA ARG A 283 -22.37 -3.74 -10.75
C ARG A 283 -20.94 -4.03 -11.20
N LEU A 284 -20.06 -3.02 -11.17
CA LEU A 284 -18.66 -3.15 -11.51
C LEU A 284 -17.98 -4.23 -10.66
N ARG A 285 -18.21 -4.21 -9.34
CA ARG A 285 -17.66 -5.21 -8.41
C ARG A 285 -18.00 -6.63 -8.86
N ARG A 286 -19.28 -6.91 -9.11
CA ARG A 286 -19.72 -8.25 -9.58
C ARG A 286 -19.10 -8.67 -10.91
N ARG A 287 -18.84 -7.71 -11.82
CA ARG A 287 -18.23 -8.02 -13.11
C ARG A 287 -16.74 -8.30 -12.96
N LEU A 288 -16.01 -7.45 -12.23
CA LEU A 288 -14.58 -7.62 -12.00
C LEU A 288 -14.27 -8.87 -11.16
N ASP A 289 -15.16 -9.25 -10.24
CA ASP A 289 -15.07 -10.48 -9.43
C ASP A 289 -15.10 -11.74 -10.30
N GLY A 290 -15.78 -11.69 -11.46
CA GLY A 290 -15.77 -12.77 -12.43
C GLY A 290 -14.58 -12.75 -13.39
N LEU A 291 -13.75 -11.70 -13.36
CA LEU A 291 -12.61 -11.51 -14.27
C LEU A 291 -11.25 -11.73 -13.60
N GLY A 292 -11.19 -11.75 -12.27
CA GLY A 292 -9.93 -11.77 -11.55
C GLY A 292 -10.04 -12.20 -10.09
N ASP A 293 -8.90 -12.47 -9.49
CA ASP A 293 -8.83 -13.25 -8.24
C ASP A 293 -8.61 -12.37 -6.99
N SER A 294 -8.15 -11.13 -7.18
CA SER A 294 -7.87 -10.17 -6.11
C SER A 294 -8.47 -8.81 -6.45
N LEU A 295 -9.75 -8.65 -6.15
CA LEU A 295 -10.51 -7.42 -6.37
C LEU A 295 -10.65 -6.60 -5.09
N VAL A 296 -10.19 -5.35 -5.15
CA VAL A 296 -10.38 -4.34 -4.12
C VAL A 296 -10.92 -3.06 -4.76
N VAL A 297 -12.10 -2.62 -4.33
CA VAL A 297 -12.72 -1.38 -4.83
C VAL A 297 -13.07 -0.48 -3.67
N VAL A 298 -12.35 0.63 -3.55
CA VAL A 298 -12.42 1.56 -2.41
C VAL A 298 -12.82 2.95 -2.87
N GLY A 299 -13.31 3.77 -1.95
CA GLY A 299 -13.84 5.10 -2.27
C GLY A 299 -15.33 5.22 -1.99
N GLY A 300 -15.95 6.22 -2.62
CA GLY A 300 -17.34 6.64 -2.47
C GLY A 300 -17.48 8.14 -2.74
N ASP A 301 -18.69 8.67 -2.63
CA ASP A 301 -19.01 10.07 -2.95
C ASP A 301 -18.64 10.43 -4.40
N GLY A 302 -18.82 9.48 -5.33
CA GLY A 302 -18.56 9.65 -6.75
C GLY A 302 -17.13 9.32 -7.21
N LEU A 303 -16.17 9.14 -6.28
CA LEU A 303 -14.78 8.81 -6.60
C LEU A 303 -14.35 7.46 -6.03
N TRP A 304 -13.80 6.61 -6.89
CA TRP A 304 -13.38 5.26 -6.55
C TRP A 304 -11.96 4.98 -7.02
N ASN A 305 -11.27 4.11 -6.30
CA ASN A 305 -10.02 3.49 -6.72
C ASN A 305 -10.27 1.98 -6.86
N VAL A 306 -10.03 1.48 -8.07
CA VAL A 306 -10.21 0.08 -8.41
C VAL A 306 -8.82 -0.53 -8.55
N HIS A 307 -8.62 -1.61 -7.82
CA HIS A 307 -7.46 -2.48 -7.95
C HIS A 307 -7.97 -3.89 -8.22
N VAL A 308 -7.52 -4.49 -9.33
CA VAL A 308 -7.89 -5.87 -9.66
C VAL A 308 -6.72 -6.59 -10.31
N HIS A 309 -6.47 -7.83 -9.90
CA HIS A 309 -5.58 -8.74 -10.61
C HIS A 309 -6.40 -9.58 -11.60
N VAL A 310 -6.10 -9.51 -12.90
CA VAL A 310 -6.86 -10.16 -13.97
C VAL A 310 -5.93 -10.77 -15.02
N ASP A 311 -6.44 -11.74 -15.78
CA ASP A 311 -5.75 -12.23 -16.98
C ASP A 311 -6.00 -11.37 -18.22
N ASP A 312 -7.10 -10.63 -18.24
CA ASP A 312 -7.46 -9.71 -19.33
C ASP A 312 -7.60 -8.28 -18.80
N ALA A 313 -6.53 -7.50 -18.97
CA ALA A 313 -6.53 -6.10 -18.59
C ALA A 313 -7.51 -5.23 -19.39
N GLY A 314 -7.81 -5.61 -20.64
CA GLY A 314 -8.77 -4.91 -21.49
C GLY A 314 -10.19 -5.03 -20.93
N ALA A 315 -10.59 -6.26 -20.60
CA ALA A 315 -11.91 -6.53 -20.01
C ALA A 315 -12.13 -5.78 -18.69
N ALA A 316 -11.09 -5.64 -17.87
CA ALA A 316 -11.14 -4.87 -16.62
C ALA A 316 -11.37 -3.37 -16.86
N VAL A 317 -10.64 -2.78 -17.82
CA VAL A 317 -10.80 -1.36 -18.18
C VAL A 317 -12.17 -1.11 -18.83
N GLU A 318 -12.62 -1.99 -19.72
CA GLU A 318 -13.95 -1.90 -20.35
C GLU A 318 -15.08 -1.93 -19.31
N ALA A 319 -14.96 -2.82 -18.31
CA ALA A 319 -15.90 -2.84 -17.19
C ALA A 319 -15.94 -1.48 -16.46
N GLY A 320 -14.78 -0.86 -16.25
CA GLY A 320 -14.67 0.48 -15.69
C GLY A 320 -15.33 1.57 -16.54
N VAL A 321 -15.15 1.54 -17.87
CA VAL A 321 -15.77 2.48 -18.82
C VAL A 321 -17.30 2.34 -18.85
N GLU A 322 -17.81 1.11 -18.74
CA GLU A 322 -19.26 0.90 -18.67
C GLU A 322 -19.87 1.38 -17.34
N ALA A 323 -19.10 1.32 -16.25
CA ALA A 323 -19.55 1.77 -14.94
C ALA A 323 -19.47 3.29 -14.76
N GLY A 324 -18.54 3.97 -15.44
CA GLY A 324 -18.34 5.40 -15.33
C GLY A 324 -17.14 5.89 -16.12
N ARG A 325 -16.41 6.88 -15.60
CA ARG A 325 -15.26 7.47 -16.28
C ARG A 325 -13.95 7.07 -15.59
N PRO A 326 -13.22 6.06 -16.09
CA PRO A 326 -11.93 5.69 -15.55
C PRO A 326 -10.84 6.67 -16.02
N TYR A 327 -9.87 6.94 -15.15
CA TYR A 327 -8.72 7.79 -15.43
C TYR A 327 -7.52 7.40 -14.55
N ARG A 328 -6.33 7.89 -14.92
CA ARG A 328 -5.04 7.44 -14.33
C ARG A 328 -4.91 5.91 -14.32
N ILE A 329 -5.28 5.29 -15.43
CA ILE A 329 -5.22 3.84 -15.61
C ILE A 329 -3.75 3.41 -15.65
N ARG A 330 -3.42 2.40 -14.85
CA ARG A 330 -2.14 1.72 -14.80
C ARG A 330 -2.37 0.23 -14.95
N ILE A 331 -1.57 -0.39 -15.81
CA ILE A 331 -1.60 -1.82 -16.05
C ILE A 331 -0.17 -2.32 -15.88
N THR A 332 0.04 -3.20 -14.91
CA THR A 332 1.33 -3.87 -14.66
C THR A 332 1.18 -5.33 -15.05
N HIS A 333 2.20 -5.96 -15.61
CA HIS A 333 2.19 -7.40 -15.90
C HIS A 333 3.07 -8.13 -14.89
N PHE A 334 2.55 -9.14 -14.19
CA PHE A 334 3.28 -9.84 -13.13
C PHE A 334 4.48 -10.65 -13.64
N GLY A 335 4.46 -11.07 -14.91
CA GLY A 335 5.50 -11.91 -15.50
C GLY A 335 6.67 -11.19 -16.18
N LEU A 336 6.62 -9.85 -16.31
CA LEU A 336 7.65 -9.09 -17.00
C LEU A 336 7.83 -7.72 -16.32
N GLY A 337 8.93 -7.54 -15.60
CA GLY A 337 9.53 -6.22 -15.54
C GLY A 337 9.78 -5.74 -16.98
N ASP A 338 9.20 -4.60 -17.34
CA ASP A 338 9.43 -3.83 -18.57
C ASP A 338 9.20 -4.53 -19.92
N VAL A 339 7.95 -4.59 -20.39
CA VAL A 339 7.69 -4.69 -21.84
C VAL A 339 6.51 -3.81 -22.26
N HIS A 340 6.56 -2.49 -22.05
CA HIS A 340 5.72 -1.53 -22.80
C HIS A 340 6.53 -0.29 -23.21
N THR A 341 7.51 -0.50 -24.09
CA THR A 341 7.82 0.49 -25.14
C THR A 341 7.61 -0.19 -26.48
N THR A 342 6.58 0.24 -27.20
CA THR A 342 6.33 -0.11 -28.59
C THR A 342 7.57 0.15 -29.44
N GLY A 343 8.15 -0.91 -30.02
CA GLY A 343 9.15 -0.78 -31.09
C GLY A 343 10.28 -1.81 -31.05
N ALA A 344 10.14 -2.83 -31.89
CA ALA A 344 11.16 -3.78 -32.35
C ALA A 344 11.73 -4.78 -31.32
N GLU A 345 11.56 -6.07 -31.67
CA GLU A 345 12.24 -7.23 -31.10
C GLU A 345 13.72 -6.93 -30.81
N ARG A 346 14.08 -6.85 -29.54
CA ARG A 346 15.46 -6.98 -29.06
C ARG A 346 15.47 -8.03 -27.96
N PRO A 347 16.41 -8.99 -27.99
CA PRO A 347 16.49 -10.04 -26.98
C PRO A 347 16.72 -9.43 -25.58
N PRO A 348 16.31 -10.14 -24.51
CA PRO A 348 16.41 -9.64 -23.14
C PRO A 348 17.85 -9.22 -22.82
N ARG A 349 18.02 -7.95 -22.43
CA ARG A 349 19.30 -7.42 -21.99
C ARG A 349 19.55 -7.89 -20.56
N GLU A 350 20.70 -8.51 -20.32
CA GLU A 350 21.17 -8.75 -18.96
C GLU A 350 21.15 -7.44 -18.16
N PRO A 351 20.75 -7.47 -16.87
CA PRO A 351 20.73 -6.27 -16.04
C PRO A 351 22.11 -5.64 -16.01
N ALA A 352 22.16 -4.33 -16.28
CA ALA A 352 23.42 -3.60 -16.25
C ALA A 352 24.02 -3.67 -14.84
N GLN A 353 25.34 -3.70 -14.71
CA GLN A 353 25.95 -3.68 -13.38
C GLN A 353 25.61 -2.38 -12.64
N ARG A 354 25.57 -1.26 -13.36
CA ARG A 354 25.26 0.05 -12.80
C ARG A 354 24.49 0.91 -13.79
N ALA A 355 23.48 1.62 -13.32
CA ALA A 355 22.77 2.65 -14.07
C ALA A 355 22.70 3.96 -13.29
N VAL A 356 22.46 5.05 -14.00
CA VAL A 356 22.28 6.38 -13.42
C VAL A 356 20.81 6.77 -13.59
N VAL A 357 20.14 7.11 -12.50
CA VAL A 357 18.83 7.75 -12.54
C VAL A 357 19.03 9.22 -12.22
N ALA A 358 18.58 10.13 -13.09
CA ALA A 358 18.75 11.56 -12.88
C ALA A 358 17.40 12.28 -12.87
N VAL A 359 17.15 13.03 -11.81
CA VAL A 359 16.04 13.98 -11.74
C VAL A 359 16.48 15.25 -12.47
N VAL A 360 15.68 15.75 -13.40
CA VAL A 360 16.07 16.88 -14.25
C VAL A 360 14.91 17.84 -14.47
N PRO A 361 15.14 19.16 -14.45
CA PRO A 361 14.11 20.13 -14.75
C PRO A 361 13.91 20.24 -16.28
N GLY A 362 12.74 19.81 -16.75
CA GLY A 362 12.31 19.98 -18.14
C GLY A 362 12.84 18.98 -19.16
N GLU A 363 12.10 18.85 -20.26
CA GLU A 363 12.30 17.81 -21.28
C GLU A 363 13.63 17.93 -22.04
N GLY A 364 14.15 19.15 -22.22
CA GLY A 364 15.42 19.36 -22.92
C GLY A 364 16.63 18.73 -22.20
N LEU A 365 16.70 18.88 -20.87
CA LEU A 365 17.74 18.22 -20.08
C LEU A 365 17.49 16.72 -19.98
N ALA A 366 16.22 16.29 -19.91
CA ALA A 366 15.89 14.87 -19.95
C ALA A 366 16.38 14.18 -21.23
N GLY A 367 16.26 14.86 -22.38
CA GLY A 367 16.82 14.37 -23.65
C GLY A 367 18.33 14.16 -23.57
N LEU A 368 19.08 15.16 -23.10
CA LEU A 368 20.55 15.09 -23.01
C LEU A 368 21.05 14.01 -22.04
N TYR A 369 20.39 13.85 -20.89
CA TYR A 369 20.73 12.79 -19.93
C TYR A 369 20.40 11.40 -20.49
N ALA A 370 19.27 11.25 -21.19
CA ALA A 370 18.91 10.00 -21.84
C ALA A 370 19.90 9.63 -22.95
N GLU A 371 20.34 10.59 -23.77
CA GLU A 371 21.40 10.39 -24.78
C GLU A 371 22.72 9.95 -24.15
N ALA A 372 23.04 10.45 -22.94
CA ALA A 372 24.20 10.03 -22.16
C ALA A 372 24.02 8.68 -21.45
N GLY A 373 22.86 8.04 -21.57
CA GLY A 373 22.56 6.71 -21.02
C GLY A 373 21.98 6.71 -19.60
N ALA A 374 21.53 7.86 -19.08
CA ALA A 374 20.84 7.93 -17.80
C ALA A 374 19.31 7.77 -17.97
N THR A 375 18.68 7.12 -17.00
CA THR A 375 17.23 7.09 -16.88
C THR A 375 16.75 8.38 -16.22
N THR A 376 15.84 9.11 -16.86
CA THR A 376 15.45 10.44 -16.39
C THR A 376 14.10 10.45 -15.66
N VAL A 377 14.01 11.32 -14.66
CA VAL A 377 12.79 11.70 -13.95
C VAL A 377 12.60 13.20 -14.13
N LEU A 378 11.46 13.61 -14.66
CA LEU A 378 11.18 15.03 -14.85
C LEU A 378 10.75 15.66 -13.52
N ALA A 379 11.51 16.64 -13.05
CA ALA A 379 11.08 17.52 -11.97
C ALA A 379 10.25 18.67 -12.55
N ARG A 380 9.10 18.93 -11.93
CA ARG A 380 8.28 20.10 -12.25
C ARG A 380 8.73 21.29 -11.38
N PRO A 381 8.66 22.54 -11.88
CA PRO A 381 9.09 23.69 -11.09
C PRO A 381 8.32 23.80 -9.77
N GLY A 382 9.03 23.72 -8.63
CA GLY A 382 8.44 23.80 -7.29
C GLY A 382 7.72 22.55 -6.81
N GLU A 383 7.74 21.45 -7.58
CA GLU A 383 7.14 20.17 -7.22
C GLU A 383 8.21 19.07 -7.38
N PRO A 384 8.89 18.67 -6.29
CA PRO A 384 9.87 17.59 -6.35
C PRO A 384 9.18 16.30 -6.78
N PRO A 385 9.87 15.40 -7.52
CA PRO A 385 9.29 14.14 -7.94
C PRO A 385 8.84 13.32 -6.74
N ALA A 386 7.65 12.74 -6.83
CA ALA A 386 7.14 11.89 -5.76
C ALA A 386 8.02 10.64 -5.61
N SER A 387 8.12 10.09 -4.40
CA SER A 387 8.94 8.89 -4.13
C SER A 387 8.56 7.73 -5.07
N GLY A 388 7.29 7.61 -5.45
CA GLY A 388 6.81 6.61 -6.42
C GLY A 388 7.39 6.79 -7.83
N GLU A 389 7.56 8.04 -8.30
CA GLU A 389 8.16 8.33 -9.61
C GLU A 389 9.66 7.97 -9.64
N LEU A 390 10.35 8.19 -8.52
CA LEU A 390 11.74 7.78 -8.34
C LEU A 390 11.88 6.25 -8.35
N VAL A 391 11.02 5.53 -7.63
CA VAL A 391 11.01 4.06 -7.62
C VAL A 391 10.73 3.49 -9.01
N GLU A 392 9.74 4.04 -9.73
CA GLU A 392 9.44 3.64 -11.10
C GLU A 392 10.64 3.87 -12.04
N ALA A 393 11.39 4.95 -11.85
CA ALA A 393 12.59 5.22 -12.64
C ALA A 393 13.78 4.32 -12.28
N VAL A 394 13.97 3.99 -11.01
CA VAL A 394 14.98 3.01 -10.55
C VAL A 394 14.69 1.63 -11.16
N ARG A 395 13.41 1.21 -11.20
CA ARG A 395 13.00 -0.04 -11.84
C ARG A 395 13.30 -0.02 -13.35
N ARG A 396 12.91 1.07 -14.03
CA ARG A 396 13.17 1.29 -15.47
C ARG A 396 14.67 1.34 -15.84
N ALA A 397 15.54 1.64 -14.88
CA ALA A 397 16.98 1.64 -15.10
C ALA A 397 17.57 0.23 -15.26
N HIS A 398 16.84 -0.81 -14.83
CA HIS A 398 17.16 -2.23 -15.03
C HIS A 398 18.65 -2.58 -14.76
N ALA A 399 19.13 -2.19 -13.56
CA ALA A 399 20.51 -2.39 -13.14
C ALA A 399 20.60 -2.95 -11.72
N ARG A 400 21.68 -3.69 -11.44
CA ARG A 400 21.98 -4.23 -10.10
C ARG A 400 22.29 -3.11 -9.09
N GLU A 401 22.95 -2.06 -9.54
CA GLU A 401 23.22 -0.87 -8.76
C GLU A 401 22.68 0.37 -9.49
N VAL A 402 22.00 1.25 -8.75
CA VAL A 402 21.48 2.50 -9.31
C VAL A 402 22.08 3.69 -8.56
N VAL A 403 22.71 4.59 -9.29
CA VAL A 403 23.19 5.87 -8.78
C VAL A 403 22.08 6.89 -9.04
N LEU A 404 21.39 7.29 -7.97
CA LEU A 404 20.37 8.33 -8.03
C LEU A 404 21.04 9.71 -7.93
N LEU A 405 20.85 10.53 -8.96
CA LEU A 405 21.24 11.93 -9.02
C LEU A 405 19.99 12.78 -8.84
N PRO A 406 19.67 13.20 -7.59
CA PRO A 406 18.47 13.97 -7.33
C PRO A 406 18.50 15.36 -7.97
N ASN A 407 19.68 15.88 -8.31
CA ASN A 407 19.90 17.13 -9.07
C ASN A 407 19.07 18.35 -8.63
N ASP A 408 18.58 18.29 -7.41
CA ASP A 408 17.75 19.25 -6.71
C ASP A 408 18.35 19.40 -5.31
N ALA A 409 18.42 20.64 -4.82
CA ALA A 409 18.95 20.93 -3.49
C ALA A 409 18.02 20.42 -2.38
N ASP A 410 16.71 20.35 -2.66
CA ASP A 410 15.68 20.00 -1.67
C ASP A 410 15.57 18.49 -1.44
N LEU A 411 16.07 17.68 -2.39
CA LEU A 411 16.11 16.21 -2.31
C LEU A 411 17.36 15.65 -1.59
N ARG A 412 18.22 16.48 -0.98
CA ARG A 412 19.45 16.03 -0.29
C ARG A 412 19.20 15.46 1.12
N HIS A 413 17.95 15.48 1.60
CA HIS A 413 17.57 15.13 2.97
C HIS A 413 16.60 13.95 3.11
N THR A 414 16.19 13.31 2.02
CA THR A 414 15.59 11.97 2.02
C THR A 414 16.68 10.92 2.12
#